data_AF-A0A8T1GXX0-F1
#
_entry.id   AF-A0A8T1GXX0-F1
#
_cell.length_a   1.000
_cell.length_b   1.000
_cell.length_c   1.000
_cell.angle_alpha   90.00
_cell.angle_beta   90.00
_cell.angle_gamma   90.00
#
_symmetry.space_group_name_H-M   'P 1'
#
loop_
_entity.id
_entity.type
_entity.pdbx_description
1 polymer ?
#
loop_
_entity_poly.entity_id
_entity_poly.type
_entity_poly.pdbx_seq_one_letter_code
_entity_poly.pdbx_strand_id
1 'polypeptide(L)'
;MQWLKTFAFEMKGTRTRPVEWCAAFELSLRDRAIHWFRQLPKKTRRKWKPLSQAFIDYYCTQYKQSPAARYYAATRERKEHICDYLNRVNGNARNARLQVV
;
A
#
# COMPACT_ATOMS: atom_id res chain seq x y z
N MET A 1 4.88 -1.37 -0.49
CA MET A 1 4.04 -0.60 -1.43
C MET A 1 4.91 -0.01 -2.55
N GLN A 2 5.22 -0.82 -3.57
CA GLN A 2 6.15 -0.44 -4.65
C GLN A 2 5.49 0.47 -5.68
N TRP A 3 4.22 0.20 -6.01
CA TRP A 3 3.44 0.96 -6.97
C TRP A 3 3.41 2.48 -6.66
N LEU A 4 3.08 2.85 -5.43
CA LEU A 4 3.04 4.27 -5.02
C LEU A 4 4.41 4.96 -5.12
N LYS A 5 5.50 4.22 -4.88
CA LYS A 5 6.88 4.73 -5.02
C LYS A 5 7.23 4.97 -6.49
N THR A 6 6.89 4.02 -7.37
CA THR A 6 7.07 4.15 -8.81
C THR A 6 6.27 5.33 -9.35
N PHE A 7 4.98 5.43 -9.01
CA PHE A 7 4.14 6.58 -9.37
C PHE A 7 4.78 7.91 -8.93
N ALA A 8 5.19 8.02 -7.67
CA ALA A 8 5.79 9.25 -7.15
C ALA A 8 7.12 9.62 -7.83
N PHE A 9 7.89 8.63 -8.28
CA PHE A 9 9.14 8.83 -9.01
C PHE A 9 8.88 9.34 -10.44
N GLU A 10 7.95 8.70 -11.16
CA GLU A 10 7.54 9.12 -12.51
C GLU A 10 7.02 10.56 -12.50
N MET A 11 6.12 10.88 -11.57
CA MET A 11 5.55 12.23 -11.48
C MET A 11 6.64 13.29 -11.18
N LYS A 12 7.66 12.95 -10.37
CA LYS A 12 8.84 13.81 -10.10
C LYS A 12 9.61 14.17 -11.37
N GLY A 13 9.68 13.25 -12.34
CA GLY A 13 10.36 13.45 -13.62
C GLY A 13 9.59 14.36 -14.60
N THR A 14 8.27 14.51 -14.44
CA THR A 14 7.41 15.21 -15.41
C THR A 14 7.32 16.74 -15.23
N ARG A 15 8.00 17.34 -14.24
CA ARG A 15 7.88 18.78 -13.86
C ARG A 15 6.45 19.27 -13.58
N THR A 16 5.50 18.36 -13.41
CA THR A 16 4.08 18.67 -13.17
C THR A 16 3.85 19.19 -11.75
N ARG A 17 2.83 20.03 -11.59
CA ARG A 17 2.51 20.65 -10.28
C ARG A 17 1.88 19.61 -9.34
N PRO A 18 2.02 19.74 -8.00
CA PRO A 18 1.45 18.77 -7.05
C PRO A 18 -0.08 18.55 -7.16
N VAL A 19 -0.82 19.52 -7.72
CA VAL A 19 -2.26 19.37 -7.98
C VAL A 19 -2.54 18.43 -9.16
N GLU A 20 -1.68 18.44 -10.18
CA GLU A 20 -1.77 17.56 -11.35
C GLU A 20 -1.42 16.12 -10.96
N TRP A 21 -0.53 15.94 -9.99
CA TRP A 21 -0.23 14.62 -9.41
C TRP A 21 -1.46 13.98 -8.76
N CYS A 22 -2.28 14.78 -8.08
CA CYS A 22 -3.50 14.28 -7.45
C CYS A 22 -4.53 13.83 -8.50
N ALA A 23 -4.64 14.55 -9.62
CA ALA A 23 -5.51 14.18 -10.72
C ALA A 23 -5.01 12.91 -11.44
N ALA A 24 -3.71 12.84 -11.75
CA ALA A 24 -3.09 11.64 -12.32
C ALA A 24 -3.26 10.44 -11.39
N PHE A 25 -3.14 10.65 -10.08
CA PHE A 25 -3.37 9.61 -9.09
C PHE A 25 -4.81 9.12 -9.11
N GLU A 26 -5.80 10.03 -9.11
CA GLU A 26 -7.22 9.67 -9.22
C GLU A 26 -7.51 8.81 -10.47
N LEU A 27 -6.95 9.20 -11.63
CA LEU A 27 -7.10 8.48 -12.89
C LEU A 27 -6.45 7.07 -12.86
N SER A 28 -5.45 6.86 -12.02
CA SER A 28 -4.78 5.57 -11.87
C SER A 28 -5.56 4.56 -11.01
N LEU A 29 -6.55 5.02 -10.25
CA LEU A 29 -7.32 4.16 -9.34
C LEU A 29 -8.46 3.45 -10.07
N ARG A 30 -8.73 2.20 -9.67
CA ARG A 30 -9.87 1.40 -10.17
C ARG A 30 -10.71 0.84 -9.02
N ASP A 31 -11.96 0.50 -9.33
CA ASP A 31 -12.91 -0.21 -8.46
C ASP A 31 -12.97 0.36 -7.02
N ARG A 32 -12.71 -0.48 -6.02
CA ARG A 32 -12.73 -0.11 -4.60
C ARG A 32 -11.79 1.05 -4.28
N ALA A 33 -10.70 1.22 -5.03
CA ALA A 33 -9.74 2.29 -4.78
C ALA A 33 -10.30 3.67 -5.16
N ILE A 34 -11.05 3.78 -6.27
CA ILE A 34 -11.68 5.05 -6.63
C ILE A 34 -12.83 5.41 -5.67
N HIS A 35 -13.57 4.42 -5.18
CA HIS A 35 -14.59 4.64 -4.15
C HIS A 35 -14.00 5.12 -2.83
N TRP A 36 -12.87 4.54 -2.40
CA TRP A 36 -12.13 5.03 -1.23
C TRP A 36 -11.66 6.48 -1.44
N PHE A 37 -11.08 6.79 -2.60
CA PHE A 37 -10.57 8.13 -2.89
C PHE A 37 -11.68 9.18 -2.81
N ARG A 38 -12.86 8.91 -3.38
CA ARG A 38 -14.00 9.83 -3.39
C ARG A 38 -14.55 10.16 -2.00
N GLN A 39 -14.38 9.27 -1.02
CA GLN A 39 -14.77 9.49 0.38
C GLN A 39 -13.82 10.46 1.11
N LEU A 40 -12.62 10.72 0.58
CA LEU A 40 -11.66 11.60 1.22
C LEU A 40 -12.13 13.07 1.17
N PRO A 41 -11.88 13.86 2.24
CA PRO A 41 -12.12 15.30 2.22
C PRO A 41 -11.43 15.97 1.03
N LYS A 42 -12.10 16.97 0.43
CA LYS A 42 -11.58 17.72 -0.73
C LYS A 42 -10.20 18.34 -0.47
N LYS A 43 -9.93 18.76 0.78
CA LYS A 43 -8.62 19.28 1.21
C LYS A 43 -7.49 18.24 1.15
N THR A 44 -7.82 16.97 1.40
CA THR A 44 -6.88 15.83 1.32
C THR A 44 -6.62 15.46 -0.13
N ARG A 45 -7.67 15.38 -0.95
CA ARG A 45 -7.58 15.02 -2.38
C ARG A 45 -6.79 16.00 -3.24
N ARG A 46 -6.66 17.28 -2.83
CA ARG A 46 -5.99 18.33 -3.60
C ARG A 46 -4.50 18.52 -3.28
N LYS A 47 -3.99 17.82 -2.28
CA LYS A 47 -2.58 17.94 -1.84
C LYS A 47 -1.94 16.57 -1.85
N TRP A 48 -0.90 16.41 -2.66
CA TRP A 48 -0.22 15.12 -2.85
C TRP A 48 0.28 14.51 -1.54
N LYS A 49 0.90 15.30 -0.65
CA LYS A 49 1.46 14.79 0.61
C LYS A 49 0.38 14.20 1.53
N PRO A 50 -0.72 14.91 1.88
CA PRO A 50 -1.84 14.32 2.61
C PRO A 50 -2.51 13.14 1.90
N LEU A 51 -2.67 13.20 0.58
CA LEU A 51 -3.30 12.13 -0.20
C LEU A 51 -2.50 10.82 -0.14
N SER A 52 -1.20 10.90 -0.45
CA SER A 52 -0.31 9.74 -0.43
C SER A 52 -0.17 9.15 0.97
N GLN A 53 -0.14 9.98 2.01
CA GLN A 53 -0.13 9.50 3.39
C GLN A 53 -1.43 8.76 3.74
N ALA A 54 -2.59 9.30 3.39
CA ALA A 54 -3.88 8.64 3.60
C ALA A 54 -3.96 7.28 2.88
N PHE A 55 -3.40 7.18 1.66
CA PHE A 55 -3.32 5.92 0.93
C PHE A 55 -2.45 4.89 1.65
N ILE A 56 -1.28 5.31 2.14
CA ILE A 56 -0.38 4.44 2.92
C ILE A 56 -1.10 3.98 4.19
N ASP A 57 -1.76 4.87 4.91
CA ASP A 57 -2.46 4.51 6.14
C ASP A 57 -3.60 3.54 5.88
N TYR A 58 -4.39 3.73 4.83
CA TYR A 58 -5.52 2.83 4.52
C TYR A 58 -5.05 1.45 4.04
N TYR A 59 -4.19 1.41 3.02
CA TYR A 59 -3.80 0.14 2.37
C TYR A 59 -2.60 -0.56 3.01
N CYS A 60 -1.77 0.17 3.77
CA CYS A 60 -0.54 -0.36 4.36
C CYS A 60 -0.57 -0.51 5.88
N THR A 61 -1.73 -0.38 6.54
CA THR A 61 -1.89 -0.59 7.99
C THR A 61 -1.28 -1.90 8.49
N GLN A 62 -1.48 -3.00 7.75
CA GLN A 62 -0.86 -4.30 8.05
C GLN A 62 0.67 -4.29 8.06
N TYR A 63 1.32 -3.36 7.36
CA TYR A 63 2.78 -3.22 7.32
C TYR A 63 3.34 -2.33 8.43
N LYS A 64 2.48 -1.72 9.28
CA LYS A 64 2.93 -1.00 10.49
C LYS A 64 3.47 -1.94 11.56
N GLN A 65 3.08 -3.22 11.52
CA GLN A 65 3.62 -4.26 12.39
C GLN A 65 5.04 -4.66 11.95
N SER A 66 5.91 -4.93 12.93
CA SER A 66 7.25 -5.45 12.65
C SER A 66 7.15 -6.73 11.81
N PRO A 67 8.14 -7.02 10.95
CA PRO A 67 8.15 -8.27 10.19
C PRO A 67 7.95 -9.52 11.07
N ALA A 68 8.52 -9.52 12.28
CA ALA A 68 8.35 -10.60 13.26
C ALA A 68 6.92 -10.69 13.81
N ALA A 69 6.31 -9.55 14.17
CA ALA A 69 4.92 -9.52 14.62
C ALA A 69 3.96 -10.05 13.55
N ARG A 70 4.21 -9.70 12.27
CA ARG A 70 3.45 -10.23 11.13
C ARG A 70 3.63 -11.73 10.93
N TYR A 71 4.82 -12.26 11.21
CA TYR A 71 5.08 -13.70 11.15
C TYR A 71 4.29 -14.45 12.22
N TYR A 72 4.40 -14.05 13.49
CA TYR A 72 3.72 -14.72 14.60
C TYR A 72 2.19 -14.55 14.60
N ALA A 73 1.68 -13.43 14.06
CA ALA A 73 0.24 -13.19 13.94
C ALA A 73 -0.38 -13.81 12.68
N ALA A 74 0.42 -14.40 11.77
CA ALA A 74 -0.10 -14.95 10.53
C ALA A 74 -0.97 -16.18 10.81
N THR A 75 -2.23 -16.10 10.40
CA THR A 75 -3.14 -17.24 10.35
C THR A 75 -3.61 -17.44 8.92
N ARG A 76 -3.96 -18.69 8.57
CA ARG A 76 -4.50 -19.02 7.25
C ARG A 76 -5.95 -18.56 7.17
N GLU A 77 -6.29 -17.79 6.13
CA GLU A 77 -7.69 -17.39 5.92
C GLU A 77 -8.51 -18.56 5.34
N ARG A 78 -9.81 -18.63 5.66
CA ARG A 78 -10.69 -19.77 5.26
C ARG A 78 -10.68 -20.10 3.76
N LYS A 79 -10.44 -19.12 2.90
CA LYS A 79 -10.43 -19.26 1.43
C LYS A 79 -9.03 -19.18 0.83
N GLU A 80 -7.99 -19.03 1.65
CA GLU A 80 -6.60 -18.94 1.19
C GLU A 80 -6.08 -20.34 0.84
N HIS A 81 -5.50 -20.45 -0.35
CA HIS A 81 -4.83 -21.68 -0.77
C HIS A 81 -3.59 -21.92 0.09
N ILE A 82 -3.27 -23.20 0.36
CA ILE A 82 -2.18 -23.53 1.29
C ILE A 82 -0.81 -23.01 0.80
N CYS A 83 -0.55 -23.04 -0.51
CA CYS A 83 0.70 -22.52 -1.07
C CYS A 83 0.79 -21.00 -0.94
N ASP A 84 -0.32 -20.28 -1.11
CA ASP A 84 -0.35 -18.82 -0.98
C ASP A 84 -0.09 -18.40 0.48
N TYR A 85 -0.68 -19.14 1.42
CA TYR A 85 -0.40 -18.98 2.84
C TYR A 85 1.07 -19.19 3.18
N LEU A 86 1.66 -20.31 2.73
CA LEU A 86 3.07 -20.62 2.98
C LEU A 86 4.01 -19.58 2.35
N ASN A 87 3.73 -19.14 1.11
CA ASN A 87 4.50 -18.09 0.44
C ASN A 87 4.45 -16.76 1.21
N ARG A 88 3.27 -16.39 1.73
CA ARG A 88 3.08 -15.18 2.53
C ARG A 88 3.85 -15.24 3.85
N VAL A 89 3.76 -16.35 4.57
CA VAL A 89 4.47 -16.54 5.86
C VAL A 89 5.98 -16.59 5.67
N ASN A 90 6.48 -17.30 4.66
CA ASN A 90 7.91 -17.34 4.33
C ASN A 90 8.44 -15.96 3.94
N GLY A 91 7.65 -15.17 3.21
CA GLY A 91 7.97 -13.77 2.92
C GLY A 91 8.13 -12.93 4.20
N ASN A 92 7.25 -13.13 5.19
CA ASN A 92 7.36 -12.45 6.49
C ASN A 92 8.60 -12.88 7.27
N ALA A 93 8.90 -14.19 7.33
CA ALA A 93 10.07 -14.71 8.02
C ALA A 93 11.38 -14.16 7.44
N ARG A 94 11.50 -14.15 6.10
CA ARG A 94 12.65 -13.54 5.39
C ARG A 94 12.79 -12.06 5.71
N ASN A 95 11.69 -11.32 5.69
CA ASN A 95 11.69 -9.89 6.05
C ASN A 95 12.04 -9.64 7.52
N ALA A 96 11.79 -10.63 8.38
CA ALA A 96 12.11 -10.62 9.81
C ALA A 96 13.51 -11.16 10.12
N ARG A 97 14.25 -11.66 9.12
CA ARG A 97 15.52 -12.37 9.29
C ARG A 97 15.42 -13.53 10.29
N LEU A 98 14.27 -14.17 10.36
CA LEU A 98 14.07 -15.36 11.18
C LEU A 98 14.69 -16.55 10.46
N GLN A 99 15.44 -17.37 11.19
CA GLN A 99 15.82 -18.70 10.72
C GLN A 99 14.59 -19.60 10.88
N VAL A 100 14.00 -19.99 9.76
CA VAL A 100 12.94 -21.00 9.74
C VAL A 100 13.65 -22.31 9.44
N VAL A 101 13.65 -23.22 10.41
CA VAL A 101 14.32 -24.54 10.37
C VAL A 101 13.63 -25.44 9.34
#